data_AF-A0A160LI72-F1
#
_entry.id   AF-A0A160LI72-F1
#
_cell.length_a   1.000
_cell.length_b   1.000
_cell.length_c   1.000
_cell.angle_alpha   90.00
_cell.angle_beta   90.00
_cell.angle_gamma   90.00
#
_symmetry.space_group_name_H-M   'P 1'
#
loop_
_entity.id
_entity.type
_entity.pdbx_description
1 polymer ?
#
loop_
_entity_poly.entity_id
_entity_poly.type
_entity_poly.pdbx_seq_one_letter_code
_entity_poly.pdbx_strand_id
1 'polypeptide(L)'
;MAIKPDVLEAINYYTEVTGESVSQFLEGIDSLLTVNEEELTNNDWLRKQIAKLIKNKGVSLDEIIKNKDLLMAKDTKEEDGSFYTPLEWAAETHRMIEKYIPNLEDYVVWDASCGSGNLLAELPPCKELYVSTLHQEDAEIVQKRLPHAHAFQLDFLTGIDYNEWVTEFTDGLPEGLQRALRNNEPILFLMNPPYSITNAHKTQVAKHLKAIGKEELASDLLRQFVWRVYNLVDIHGLSNSYFTLIGTNSLYIMNSWESTVREMQEHADYLEGFTFPASEFAGIEKSVQWGIFSTIWKTTELRTVETLPSIQMTAKKKDENGVIYDDGVLDFVWDKQYMPNWIQSKITKGNRITVPVTSVRGVPKVDANGEVSTVTGLDNALGYFLVKSTFKDIANFNGIGTLPITLGTVPVTEENFKDVCGCFAFLSTYKNDFNDLARPFNEPHTGSDEYREWIANSILFSICARKGYMFSVRNIEFNREINSVNSTIFPFSHEQVREYCQDEKVLKDLEENPVDNSYFLNLVEESKPYAWKGVMNLYNAVTNFIKQSYNYRHTMDYEGSTVAWNAGFHQLKQTAIWTDEMEEAYVQALSIARDEFRERVKTHYIV
;
A
#
# COMPACT_ATOMS: atom_id res chain seq x y z
N MET A 1 20.24 -3.73 24.15
CA MET A 1 19.48 -3.21 25.31
C MET A 1 18.77 -1.95 24.83
N ALA A 2 17.43 -1.90 24.88
CA ALA A 2 16.67 -0.79 24.30
C ALA A 2 16.68 0.43 25.23
N ILE A 3 16.85 1.63 24.67
CA ILE A 3 16.65 2.89 25.41
C ILE A 3 15.21 2.91 25.91
N LYS A 4 15.00 3.22 27.19
CA LYS A 4 13.65 3.24 27.78
C LYS A 4 12.78 4.31 27.05
N PRO A 5 11.52 4.02 26.70
CA PRO A 5 10.67 4.92 25.90
C PRO A 5 10.51 6.33 26.49
N ASP A 6 10.49 6.41 27.81
CA ASP A 6 10.37 7.64 28.60
C ASP A 6 11.65 8.50 28.59
N VAL A 7 12.82 7.91 28.32
CA VAL A 7 14.07 8.64 28.10
C VAL A 7 14.09 9.26 26.71
N LEU A 8 13.59 8.54 25.71
CA LEU A 8 13.46 9.03 24.34
C LEU A 8 12.47 10.20 24.27
N GLU A 9 11.30 10.07 24.92
CA GLU A 9 10.29 11.14 25.00
C GLU A 9 10.85 12.42 25.63
N ALA A 10 11.66 12.30 26.69
CA ALA A 10 12.27 13.44 27.35
C ALA A 10 13.30 14.15 26.46
N ILE A 11 14.08 13.41 25.67
CA ILE A 11 15.06 14.00 24.72
C ILE A 11 14.33 14.65 23.54
N ASN A 12 13.25 14.05 23.03
CA ASN A 12 12.45 14.66 21.95
C ASN A 12 11.76 15.95 22.41
N TYR A 13 11.27 15.98 23.65
CA TYR A 13 10.73 17.20 24.24
C TYR A 13 11.77 18.34 24.27
N TYR A 14 13.05 18.04 24.54
CA TYR A 14 14.13 19.03 24.46
C TYR A 14 14.23 19.62 23.05
N THR A 15 14.29 18.76 22.03
CA THR A 15 14.49 19.20 20.64
C THR A 15 13.30 20.01 20.14
N GLU A 16 12.07 19.62 20.49
CA GLU A 16 10.84 20.35 20.13
C GLU A 16 10.79 21.74 20.77
N VAL A 17 11.15 21.86 22.04
CA VAL A 17 11.03 23.13 22.79
C VAL A 17 12.16 24.11 22.45
N THR A 18 13.37 23.60 22.19
CA THR A 18 14.56 24.44 22.00
C THR A 18 14.92 24.67 20.53
N GLY A 19 14.48 23.79 19.63
CA GLY A 19 14.93 23.75 18.24
C GLY A 19 16.37 23.25 18.06
N GLU A 20 17.03 22.78 19.13
CA GLU A 20 18.38 22.22 19.08
C GLU A 20 18.35 20.72 18.79
N SER A 21 19.37 20.23 18.08
CA SER A 21 19.49 18.81 17.70
C SER A 21 19.86 17.92 18.89
N VAL A 22 19.61 16.61 18.75
CA VAL A 22 20.11 15.59 19.69
C VAL A 22 21.64 15.63 19.83
N SER A 23 22.37 15.97 18.77
CA SER A 23 23.82 16.19 18.84
C SER A 23 24.18 17.32 19.79
N GLN A 24 23.50 18.46 19.67
CA GLN A 24 23.68 19.62 20.54
C GLN A 24 23.23 19.31 21.98
N PHE A 25 22.17 18.51 22.16
CA PHE A 25 21.77 18.00 23.48
C PHE A 25 22.87 17.16 24.15
N LEU A 26 23.66 16.38 23.40
CA LEU A 26 24.69 15.50 23.97
C LEU A 26 26.07 16.18 24.14
N GLU A 27 26.34 17.26 23.40
CA GLU A 27 27.66 17.92 23.35
C GLU A 27 28.07 18.61 24.66
N GLY A 28 28.98 18.01 25.43
CA GLY A 28 29.43 18.60 26.71
C GLY A 28 28.39 18.47 27.85
N ILE A 29 27.48 17.50 27.77
CA ILE A 29 26.41 17.32 28.76
C ILE A 29 26.95 17.03 30.18
N ASP A 30 28.12 16.41 30.30
CA ASP A 30 28.75 16.12 31.60
C ASP A 30 29.31 17.35 32.30
N SER A 31 29.87 18.32 31.55
CA SER A 31 30.34 19.57 32.14
C SER A 31 29.17 20.44 32.58
N LEU A 32 28.07 20.44 31.83
CA LEU A 32 26.84 21.18 32.12
C LEU A 32 26.20 20.80 33.47
N LEU A 33 26.31 19.52 33.87
CA LEU A 33 25.77 19.05 35.15
C LEU A 33 26.42 19.71 36.38
N THR A 34 27.61 20.28 36.22
CA THR A 34 28.40 20.90 37.30
C THR A 34 28.24 22.43 37.42
N VAL A 35 27.62 23.07 36.43
CA VAL A 35 27.43 24.54 36.38
C VAL A 35 26.28 24.97 37.30
N ASN A 36 26.35 26.14 37.94
CA ASN A 36 25.27 26.63 38.81
C ASN A 36 24.03 27.02 37.98
N GLU A 37 22.81 26.72 38.47
CA GLU A 37 21.57 26.89 37.69
C GLU A 37 21.23 28.37 37.41
N GLU A 38 21.68 29.29 38.26
CA GLU A 38 21.46 30.73 38.11
C GLU A 38 22.23 31.35 36.93
N GLU A 39 23.20 30.64 36.37
CA GLU A 39 24.06 31.09 35.26
C GLU A 39 23.68 30.47 33.91
N LEU A 40 22.64 29.62 33.86
CA LEU A 40 22.25 28.89 32.66
C LEU A 40 21.24 29.65 31.80
N THR A 41 21.34 29.48 30.48
CA THR A 41 20.26 29.85 29.56
C THR A 41 19.04 28.94 29.78
N ASN A 42 17.87 29.32 29.28
CA ASN A 42 16.67 28.48 29.37
C ASN A 42 16.86 27.10 28.69
N ASN A 43 17.57 27.07 27.55
CA ASN A 43 17.88 25.83 26.84
C ASN A 43 18.84 24.97 27.67
N ASP A 44 19.93 25.55 28.18
CA ASP A 44 20.91 24.84 29.02
C ASP A 44 20.31 24.35 30.34
N TRP A 45 19.38 25.12 30.93
CA TRP A 45 18.64 24.72 32.12
C TRP A 45 17.78 23.49 31.82
N LEU A 46 16.98 23.51 30.75
CA LEU A 46 16.12 22.39 30.35
C LEU A 46 16.96 21.15 30.02
N ARG A 47 18.05 21.35 29.27
CA ARG A 47 19.05 20.33 28.94
C ARG A 47 19.59 19.64 30.18
N LYS A 48 19.96 20.42 31.20
CA LYS A 48 20.46 19.94 32.49
C LYS A 48 19.38 19.17 33.27
N GLN A 49 18.13 19.62 33.27
CA GLN A 49 17.04 18.90 33.97
C GLN A 49 16.76 17.53 33.34
N ILE A 50 16.78 17.45 32.00
CA ILE A 50 16.58 16.19 31.27
C ILE A 50 17.75 15.24 31.52
N ALA A 51 18.99 15.74 31.53
CA ALA A 51 20.17 14.94 31.89
C ALA A 51 20.09 14.37 33.33
N LYS A 52 19.59 15.15 34.30
CA LYS A 52 19.35 14.67 35.68
C LYS A 52 18.27 13.58 35.72
N LEU A 53 17.18 13.76 34.98
CA LEU A 53 16.10 12.78 34.89
C LEU A 53 16.59 11.44 34.32
N ILE A 54 17.43 11.49 33.29
CA ILE A 54 18.08 10.32 32.69
C ILE A 54 18.94 9.57 33.71
N LYS A 55 19.82 10.28 34.45
CA LYS A 55 20.65 9.68 35.50
C LYS A 55 19.81 9.04 36.60
N ASN A 56 18.74 9.70 37.04
CA ASN A 56 17.83 9.17 38.07
C ASN A 56 17.11 7.88 37.63
N LYS A 57 16.94 7.66 36.32
CA LYS A 57 16.34 6.43 35.76
C LYS A 57 17.35 5.29 35.56
N GLY A 58 18.59 5.47 36.01
CA GLY A 58 19.65 4.46 35.96
C GLY A 58 20.21 4.21 34.56
N VAL A 59 20.01 5.13 33.61
CA VAL A 59 20.58 5.04 32.26
C VAL A 59 21.88 5.85 32.21
N SER A 60 22.96 5.24 31.71
CA SER A 60 24.24 5.95 31.57
C SER A 60 24.23 6.89 30.37
N LEU A 61 24.82 8.08 30.53
CA LEU A 61 25.01 9.02 29.41
C LEU A 61 25.93 8.44 28.32
N ASP A 62 26.92 7.64 28.70
CA ASP A 62 27.78 6.92 27.73
C ASP A 62 27.00 5.92 26.88
N GLU A 63 25.95 5.32 27.44
CA GLU A 63 25.06 4.37 26.75
C GLU A 63 24.14 5.10 25.76
N ILE A 64 23.71 6.31 26.10
CA ILE A 64 22.93 7.21 25.23
C ILE A 64 23.79 7.72 24.07
N ILE A 65 25.05 8.08 24.32
CA ILE A 65 25.99 8.51 23.28
C ILE A 65 26.30 7.36 22.31
N LYS A 66 26.49 6.13 22.82
CA LYS A 66 26.72 4.93 21.98
C LYS A 66 25.51 4.53 21.13
N ASN A 67 24.30 4.90 21.55
CA ASN A 67 23.05 4.61 20.87
C ASN A 67 22.39 5.89 20.32
N LYS A 68 23.18 6.94 20.08
CA LYS A 68 22.73 8.26 19.60
C LYS A 68 21.86 8.14 18.34
N ASP A 69 22.13 7.16 17.49
CA ASP A 69 21.41 6.93 16.24
C ASP A 69 19.95 6.46 16.44
N LEU A 70 19.63 5.83 17.59
CA LEU A 70 18.25 5.52 17.98
C LEU A 70 17.49 6.77 18.46
N LEU A 71 18.21 7.80 18.89
CA LEU A 71 17.68 9.05 19.43
C LEU A 71 17.57 10.14 18.35
N MET A 72 18.42 10.10 17.32
CA MET A 72 18.34 10.97 16.14
C MET A 72 17.17 10.53 15.26
N ALA A 73 15.95 10.84 15.70
CA ALA A 73 14.72 10.37 15.07
C ALA A 73 14.17 11.32 13.98
N LYS A 74 13.68 10.65 12.92
CA LYS A 74 12.65 11.02 11.94
C LYS A 74 12.97 12.08 10.87
N ASP A 75 13.11 13.35 11.20
CA ASP A 75 12.83 14.40 10.19
C ASP A 75 13.85 14.48 9.05
N THR A 76 15.15 14.29 9.29
CA THR A 76 16.17 14.36 8.23
C THR A 76 16.30 13.08 7.39
N LYS A 77 15.79 11.93 7.84
CA LYS A 77 15.98 10.63 7.16
C LYS A 77 14.75 10.19 6.35
N GLU A 78 13.55 10.64 6.76
CA GLU A 78 12.33 10.51 5.98
C GLU A 78 12.38 11.36 4.69
N GLU A 79 13.04 12.53 4.71
CA GLU A 79 13.25 13.37 3.52
C GLU A 79 14.15 12.70 2.45
N ASP A 80 15.12 11.87 2.87
CA ASP A 80 16.06 11.16 1.98
C ASP A 80 15.63 9.71 1.66
N GLY A 81 14.58 9.19 2.31
CA GLY A 81 14.04 7.85 2.06
C GLY A 81 14.94 6.67 2.51
N SER A 82 15.82 6.89 3.50
CA SER A 82 16.76 5.88 4.00
C SER A 82 16.21 5.14 5.24
N PHE A 83 15.97 3.83 5.10
CA PHE A 83 15.46 2.97 6.18
C PHE A 83 16.47 1.89 6.56
N TYR A 84 16.70 1.69 7.85
CA TYR A 84 17.65 0.68 8.35
C TYR A 84 17.05 -0.71 8.38
N THR A 85 17.70 -1.67 7.71
CA THR A 85 17.35 -3.10 7.83
C THR A 85 17.58 -3.57 9.27
N PRO A 86 16.57 -4.14 9.95
CA PRO A 86 16.78 -4.71 11.28
C PRO A 86 17.73 -5.92 11.24
N LEU A 87 18.59 -6.04 12.25
CA LEU A 87 19.69 -7.02 12.28
C LEU A 87 19.22 -8.47 12.09
N GLU A 88 18.08 -8.85 12.66
CA GLU A 88 17.53 -10.20 12.55
C GLU A 88 17.11 -10.54 11.12
N TRP A 89 16.61 -9.54 10.37
CA TRP A 89 16.27 -9.71 8.96
C TRP A 89 17.51 -9.68 8.07
N ALA A 90 18.54 -8.90 8.43
CA ALA A 90 19.85 -8.99 7.77
C ALA A 90 20.46 -10.38 7.92
N ALA A 91 20.37 -10.99 9.12
CA ALA A 91 20.81 -12.37 9.34
C ALA A 91 20.02 -13.38 8.49
N GLU A 92 18.72 -13.17 8.28
CA GLU A 92 17.93 -14.02 7.37
C GLU A 92 18.35 -13.86 5.91
N THR A 93 18.67 -12.63 5.48
CA THR A 93 19.28 -12.38 4.18
C THR A 93 20.62 -13.11 4.03
N HIS A 94 21.47 -13.12 5.06
CA HIS A 94 22.73 -13.86 5.04
C HIS A 94 22.55 -15.37 4.95
N ARG A 95 21.60 -15.96 5.68
CA ARG A 95 21.27 -17.38 5.54
C ARG A 95 20.83 -17.75 4.13
N MET A 96 20.03 -16.88 3.49
CA MET A 96 19.64 -17.05 2.10
C MET A 96 20.86 -16.96 1.17
N ILE A 97 21.79 -16.02 1.39
CA ILE A 97 23.03 -15.91 0.62
C ILE A 97 23.89 -17.18 0.77
N GLU A 98 24.14 -17.66 1.99
CA GLU A 98 24.95 -18.86 2.26
C GLU A 98 24.42 -20.12 1.57
N LYS A 99 23.09 -20.23 1.40
CA LYS A 99 22.46 -21.34 0.69
C LYS A 99 22.86 -21.41 -0.79
N TYR A 100 23.05 -20.26 -1.45
CA TYR A 100 23.40 -20.18 -2.87
C TYR A 100 24.88 -19.89 -3.13
N ILE A 101 25.57 -19.33 -2.12
CA ILE A 101 26.99 -18.99 -2.13
C ILE A 101 27.63 -19.53 -0.83
N PRO A 102 27.79 -20.86 -0.68
CA PRO A 102 28.29 -21.46 0.56
C PRO A 102 29.74 -21.09 0.88
N ASN A 103 30.52 -20.71 -0.14
CA ASN A 103 31.90 -20.28 0.00
C ASN A 103 32.02 -18.78 -0.32
N LEU A 104 31.40 -17.93 0.50
CA LEU A 104 31.46 -16.47 0.30
C LEU A 104 32.91 -15.92 0.33
N GLU A 105 33.84 -16.65 0.95
CA GLU A 105 35.30 -16.37 0.95
C GLU A 105 35.92 -16.31 -0.45
N ASP A 106 35.30 -16.91 -1.47
CA ASP A 106 35.75 -16.83 -2.87
C ASP A 106 35.21 -15.59 -3.60
N TYR A 107 34.27 -14.86 -3.00
CA TYR A 107 33.53 -13.77 -3.61
C TYR A 107 33.98 -12.40 -3.07
N VAL A 108 34.12 -11.45 -3.99
CA VAL A 108 34.11 -10.02 -3.66
C VAL A 108 32.67 -9.65 -3.29
N VAL A 109 32.47 -8.95 -2.18
CA VAL A 109 31.15 -8.45 -1.79
C VAL A 109 31.15 -6.95 -1.89
N TRP A 110 30.13 -6.39 -2.54
CA TRP A 110 29.94 -4.94 -2.60
C TRP A 110 28.52 -4.54 -2.19
N ASP A 111 28.41 -3.83 -1.06
CA ASP A 111 27.20 -3.08 -0.69
C ASP A 111 27.29 -1.65 -1.20
N ALA A 112 26.50 -1.35 -2.23
CA ALA A 112 26.55 -0.06 -2.94
C ALA A 112 25.71 1.05 -2.26
N SER A 113 24.97 0.73 -1.21
CA SER A 113 24.02 1.62 -0.52
C SER A 113 23.98 1.31 0.97
N CYS A 114 25.15 1.21 1.61
CA CYS A 114 25.25 0.56 2.91
C CYS A 114 24.65 1.38 4.06
N GLY A 115 24.50 2.70 3.89
CA GLY A 115 24.11 3.62 4.96
C GLY A 115 25.04 3.45 6.16
N SER A 116 24.48 3.16 7.33
CA SER A 116 25.28 2.87 8.54
C SER A 116 25.83 1.44 8.62
N GLY A 117 25.59 0.60 7.61
CA GLY A 117 26.12 -0.76 7.50
C GLY A 117 25.34 -1.84 8.25
N ASN A 118 24.03 -1.67 8.48
CA ASN A 118 23.24 -2.65 9.24
C ASN A 118 23.01 -3.97 8.50
N LEU A 119 22.88 -3.92 7.16
CA LEU A 119 22.78 -5.13 6.34
C LEU A 119 24.03 -6.01 6.47
N LEU A 120 25.18 -5.41 6.74
CA LEU A 120 26.48 -6.08 6.82
C LEU A 120 26.78 -6.69 8.19
N ALA A 121 25.88 -6.52 9.17
CA ALA A 121 26.09 -7.03 10.51
C ALA A 121 26.17 -8.55 10.50
N GLU A 122 27.28 -9.09 10.99
CA GLU A 122 27.53 -10.55 11.01
C GLU A 122 27.48 -11.18 9.60
N LEU A 123 27.83 -10.42 8.56
CA LEU A 123 28.06 -10.99 7.23
C LEU A 123 29.15 -12.07 7.32
N PRO A 124 28.97 -13.24 6.70
CA PRO A 124 30.00 -14.28 6.67
C PRO A 124 31.31 -13.78 6.04
N PRO A 125 32.46 -14.38 6.38
CA PRO A 125 33.73 -14.03 5.76
C PRO A 125 33.66 -14.07 4.24
N CYS A 126 34.21 -13.05 3.59
CA CYS A 126 34.28 -12.92 2.14
C CYS A 126 35.71 -12.58 1.68
N LYS A 127 35.98 -12.68 0.38
CA LYS A 127 37.30 -12.41 -0.19
C LYS A 127 37.78 -10.99 0.09
N GLU A 128 36.94 -10.02 -0.31
CA GLU A 128 37.12 -8.59 -0.11
C GLU A 128 35.73 -7.97 0.10
N LEU A 129 35.62 -7.04 1.04
CA LEU A 129 34.36 -6.36 1.34
C LEU A 129 34.46 -4.88 0.98
N TYR A 130 33.69 -4.45 -0.01
CA TYR A 130 33.55 -3.05 -0.41
C TYR A 130 32.20 -2.52 0.04
N VAL A 131 32.18 -1.32 0.60
CA VAL A 131 30.95 -0.73 1.15
C VAL A 131 30.92 0.75 0.79
N SER A 132 29.85 1.20 0.18
CA SER A 132 29.73 2.57 -0.28
C SER A 132 28.38 3.20 0.05
N THR A 133 28.40 4.51 0.25
CA THR A 133 27.24 5.31 0.64
C THR A 133 27.39 6.74 0.13
N LEU A 134 26.26 7.44 -0.03
CA LEU A 134 26.24 8.80 -0.57
C LEU A 134 26.94 9.80 0.37
N HIS A 135 26.88 9.58 1.68
CA HIS A 135 27.41 10.50 2.69
C HIS A 135 28.75 10.01 3.24
N GLN A 136 29.76 10.88 3.21
CA GLN A 136 31.10 10.58 3.74
C GLN A 136 31.06 10.19 5.24
N GLU A 137 30.19 10.82 6.03
CA GLU A 137 30.04 10.54 7.45
C GLU A 137 29.60 9.09 7.72
N ASP A 138 28.67 8.56 6.91
CA ASP A 138 28.22 7.18 6.99
C ASP A 138 29.36 6.20 6.64
N ALA A 139 30.16 6.51 5.61
CA ALA A 139 31.31 5.69 5.23
C ALA A 139 32.34 5.60 6.36
N GLU A 140 32.60 6.71 7.06
CA GLU A 140 33.50 6.74 8.22
C GLU A 140 32.97 5.94 9.42
N ILE A 141 31.65 5.97 9.64
CA ILE A 141 30.99 5.15 10.67
C ILE A 141 31.16 3.67 10.35
N VAL A 142 30.87 3.27 9.11
CA VAL A 142 31.01 1.88 8.67
C VAL A 142 32.47 1.43 8.77
N GLN A 143 33.43 2.24 8.36
CA GLN A 143 34.86 1.91 8.47
C GLN A 143 35.30 1.63 9.92
N LYS A 144 34.75 2.38 10.89
CA LYS A 144 35.03 2.16 12.33
C LYS A 144 34.36 0.88 12.85
N ARG A 145 33.15 0.56 12.37
CA ARG A 145 32.39 -0.64 12.77
C ARG A 145 32.94 -1.92 12.14
N LEU A 146 33.39 -1.84 10.90
CA LEU A 146 33.89 -2.94 10.08
C LEU A 146 35.31 -2.60 9.56
N PRO A 147 36.36 -2.72 10.40
CA PRO A 147 37.72 -2.32 10.01
C PRO A 147 38.32 -3.12 8.84
N HIS A 148 37.75 -4.29 8.53
CA HIS A 148 38.15 -5.15 7.42
C HIS A 148 37.46 -4.79 6.10
N ALA A 149 36.43 -3.93 6.13
CA ALA A 149 35.77 -3.43 4.94
C ALA A 149 36.54 -2.25 4.35
N HIS A 150 36.46 -2.08 3.03
CA HIS A 150 36.88 -0.90 2.29
C HIS A 150 35.69 0.05 2.16
N ALA A 151 35.53 0.98 3.11
CA ALA A 151 34.42 1.93 3.11
C ALA A 151 34.78 3.23 2.40
N PHE A 152 33.92 3.72 1.53
CA PHE A 152 34.15 4.94 0.75
C PHE A 152 32.85 5.66 0.38
N GLN A 153 32.95 6.98 0.18
CA GLN A 153 31.83 7.77 -0.31
C GLN A 153 31.66 7.57 -1.82
N LEU A 154 30.41 7.35 -2.26
CA LEU A 154 30.05 7.17 -3.66
C LEU A 154 28.61 7.63 -3.90
N ASP A 155 28.40 8.48 -4.89
CA ASP A 155 27.08 8.62 -5.54
C ASP A 155 26.94 7.50 -6.58
N PHE A 156 26.21 6.45 -6.25
CA PHE A 156 26.04 5.28 -7.12
C PHE A 156 25.33 5.60 -8.46
N LEU A 157 24.65 6.74 -8.54
CA LEU A 157 23.91 7.18 -9.73
C LEU A 157 24.63 8.30 -10.50
N THR A 158 25.92 8.54 -10.21
CA THR A 158 26.80 9.44 -10.97
C THR A 158 27.57 8.70 -12.08
N GLY A 159 28.02 9.43 -13.10
CA GLY A 159 28.77 8.89 -14.25
C GLY A 159 28.01 7.80 -15.04
N ILE A 160 28.50 7.40 -16.21
CA ILE A 160 27.93 6.27 -16.97
C ILE A 160 29.05 5.49 -17.64
N ASP A 161 28.98 4.16 -17.51
CA ASP A 161 29.80 3.26 -18.32
C ASP A 161 29.04 2.95 -19.60
N TYR A 162 29.56 3.40 -20.75
CA TYR A 162 28.90 3.29 -22.05
C TYR A 162 29.29 2.01 -22.81
N ASN A 163 30.52 1.55 -22.61
CA ASN A 163 31.09 0.32 -23.15
C ASN A 163 32.38 -0.02 -22.38
N GLU A 164 32.99 -1.17 -22.69
CA GLU A 164 34.24 -1.66 -22.09
C GLU A 164 35.44 -0.67 -22.15
N TRP A 165 35.39 0.33 -23.05
CA TRP A 165 36.44 1.34 -23.23
C TRP A 165 36.13 2.69 -22.57
N VAL A 166 34.85 2.97 -22.32
CA VAL A 166 34.39 4.25 -21.75
C VAL A 166 33.66 3.93 -20.45
N THR A 167 34.45 3.78 -19.39
CA THR A 167 34.00 3.31 -18.08
C THR A 167 34.13 4.38 -16.99
N GLU A 168 33.55 5.57 -17.23
CA GLU A 168 33.67 6.76 -16.36
C GLU A 168 33.30 6.47 -14.89
N PHE A 169 32.25 5.68 -14.68
CA PHE A 169 31.83 5.32 -13.32
C PHE A 169 32.80 4.32 -12.70
N THR A 170 33.16 3.25 -13.42
CA THR A 170 34.11 2.26 -12.90
C THR A 170 35.47 2.88 -12.60
N ASP A 171 35.96 3.82 -13.41
CA ASP A 171 37.24 4.51 -13.20
C ASP A 171 37.28 5.31 -11.89
N GLY A 172 36.12 5.68 -11.35
CA GLY A 172 35.98 6.37 -10.06
C GLY A 172 35.95 5.43 -8.83
N LEU A 173 35.93 4.11 -9.01
CA LEU A 173 35.85 3.13 -7.92
C LEU A 173 37.23 2.83 -7.31
N PRO A 174 37.32 2.26 -6.10
CA PRO A 174 38.59 1.78 -5.54
C PRO A 174 39.27 0.74 -6.45
N GLU A 175 40.61 0.76 -6.52
CA GLU A 175 41.39 -0.07 -7.46
C GLU A 175 41.06 -1.57 -7.40
N GLY A 176 40.84 -2.12 -6.21
CA GLY A 176 40.51 -3.54 -6.07
C GLY A 176 39.11 -3.89 -6.59
N LEU A 177 38.15 -2.96 -6.50
CA LEU A 177 36.82 -3.12 -7.08
C LEU A 177 36.86 -2.96 -8.61
N GLN A 178 37.65 -2.01 -9.14
CA GLN A 178 37.91 -1.92 -10.58
C GLN A 178 38.50 -3.22 -11.13
N ARG A 179 39.48 -3.78 -10.41
CA ARG A 179 40.10 -5.07 -10.74
C ARG A 179 39.07 -6.19 -10.74
N ALA A 180 38.25 -6.28 -9.69
CA ALA A 180 37.23 -7.31 -9.57
C ALA A 180 36.25 -7.30 -10.76
N LEU A 181 35.77 -6.11 -11.14
CA LEU A 181 34.87 -5.94 -12.29
C LEU A 181 35.58 -6.32 -13.61
N ARG A 182 36.72 -5.69 -13.91
CA ARG A 182 37.43 -5.88 -15.18
C ARG A 182 37.96 -7.29 -15.41
N ASN A 183 38.27 -8.02 -14.33
CA ASN A 183 38.77 -9.39 -14.41
C ASN A 183 37.67 -10.45 -14.26
N ASN A 184 36.39 -10.05 -14.22
CA ASN A 184 35.27 -10.96 -14.01
C ASN A 184 35.49 -11.87 -12.78
N GLU A 185 35.91 -11.26 -11.67
CA GLU A 185 36.02 -11.98 -10.41
C GLU A 185 34.60 -12.30 -9.87
N PRO A 186 34.41 -13.43 -9.16
CA PRO A 186 33.14 -13.72 -8.51
C PRO A 186 32.72 -12.58 -7.58
N ILE A 187 31.53 -12.00 -7.80
CA ILE A 187 31.05 -10.84 -7.06
C ILE A 187 29.60 -10.99 -6.60
N LEU A 188 29.35 -10.61 -5.35
CA LEU A 188 28.00 -10.45 -4.79
C LEU A 188 27.72 -8.97 -4.61
N PHE A 189 26.73 -8.45 -5.34
CA PHE A 189 26.16 -7.13 -5.10
C PHE A 189 25.09 -7.24 -4.02
N LEU A 190 25.28 -6.54 -2.90
CA LEU A 190 24.30 -6.36 -1.84
C LEU A 190 23.65 -4.98 -1.97
N MET A 191 22.32 -4.91 -1.86
CA MET A 191 21.61 -3.65 -2.00
C MET A 191 20.42 -3.50 -1.06
N ASN A 192 20.33 -2.32 -0.47
CA ASN A 192 19.13 -1.77 0.14
C ASN A 192 19.00 -0.29 -0.28
N PRO A 193 18.62 -0.02 -1.54
CA PRO A 193 18.61 1.34 -2.08
C PRO A 193 17.55 2.22 -1.41
N PRO A 194 17.70 3.56 -1.46
CA PRO A 194 16.68 4.47 -0.95
C PRO A 194 15.36 4.34 -1.72
N TYR A 195 14.24 4.45 -1.00
CA TYR A 195 12.89 4.37 -1.59
C TYR A 195 12.33 5.79 -1.82
N SER A 196 12.83 6.47 -2.85
CA SER A 196 12.40 7.84 -3.14
C SER A 196 12.21 8.12 -4.63
N ILE A 197 11.15 8.85 -4.92
CA ILE A 197 10.89 9.48 -6.22
C ILE A 197 11.36 10.95 -6.24
N THR A 198 11.54 11.54 -5.05
CA THR A 198 11.91 12.94 -4.88
C THR A 198 13.36 13.10 -5.34
N ASN A 199 13.55 13.66 -6.54
CA ASN A 199 14.81 13.82 -7.28
C ASN A 199 15.27 12.66 -8.18
N ALA A 200 14.51 11.57 -8.29
CA ALA A 200 14.89 10.44 -9.17
C ALA A 200 15.16 10.89 -10.62
N HIS A 201 14.44 11.90 -11.11
CA HIS A 201 14.59 12.40 -12.49
C HIS A 201 15.84 13.25 -12.77
N LYS A 202 16.62 13.62 -11.73
CA LYS A 202 17.75 14.56 -11.84
C LYS A 202 19.11 13.88 -11.99
N THR A 203 19.21 12.60 -11.66
CA THR A 203 20.46 11.82 -11.66
C THR A 203 21.05 11.70 -13.07
N GLN A 204 22.33 11.33 -13.17
CA GLN A 204 22.96 11.08 -14.47
C GLN A 204 22.38 9.81 -15.13
N VAL A 205 22.12 8.77 -14.32
CA VAL A 205 21.46 7.53 -14.77
C VAL A 205 20.08 7.81 -15.35
N ALA A 206 19.24 8.62 -14.70
CA ALA A 206 17.92 8.95 -15.23
C ALA A 206 17.99 9.67 -16.58
N LYS A 207 18.96 10.57 -16.77
CA LYS A 207 19.17 11.25 -18.06
C LYS A 207 19.61 10.26 -19.15
N HIS A 208 20.51 9.34 -18.82
CA HIS A 208 20.95 8.30 -19.74
C HIS A 208 19.81 7.35 -20.13
N LEU A 209 19.08 6.83 -19.15
CA LEU A 209 17.92 5.96 -19.36
C LEU A 209 16.88 6.60 -20.29
N LYS A 210 16.60 7.91 -20.12
CA LYS A 210 15.73 8.65 -21.04
C LYS A 210 16.30 8.70 -22.45
N ALA A 211 17.60 8.95 -22.60
CA ALA A 211 18.25 9.01 -23.91
C ALA A 211 18.22 7.67 -24.66
N ILE A 212 18.20 6.54 -23.96
CA ILE A 212 18.10 5.20 -24.55
C ILE A 212 16.66 4.66 -24.60
N GLY A 213 15.65 5.48 -24.31
CA GLY A 213 14.24 5.09 -24.38
C GLY A 213 13.71 4.24 -23.21
N LYS A 214 14.46 4.12 -22.11
CA LYS A 214 14.06 3.44 -20.87
C LYS A 214 13.53 4.43 -19.82
N GLU A 215 12.62 5.32 -20.22
CA GLU A 215 12.12 6.42 -19.37
C GLU A 215 11.44 5.94 -18.08
N GLU A 216 10.79 4.78 -18.11
CA GLU A 216 10.11 4.20 -16.93
C GLU A 216 11.10 3.88 -15.81
N LEU A 217 12.30 3.38 -16.15
CA LEU A 217 13.36 3.10 -15.19
C LEU A 217 13.97 4.38 -14.60
N ALA A 218 13.88 5.52 -15.31
CA ALA A 218 14.39 6.81 -14.87
C ALA A 218 13.52 7.52 -13.82
N SER A 219 12.41 6.92 -13.42
CA SER A 219 11.39 7.57 -12.58
C SER A 219 11.53 7.33 -11.08
N ASP A 220 12.36 6.37 -10.67
CA ASP A 220 12.51 5.95 -9.28
C ASP A 220 13.97 5.55 -9.00
N LEU A 221 14.50 5.84 -7.81
CA LEU A 221 15.89 5.53 -7.47
C LEU A 221 16.16 4.02 -7.43
N LEU A 222 15.25 3.21 -6.88
CA LEU A 222 15.40 1.75 -6.80
C LEU A 222 15.59 1.15 -8.20
N ARG A 223 14.79 1.61 -9.19
CA ARG A 223 14.91 1.18 -10.59
C ARG A 223 16.28 1.48 -11.18
N GLN A 224 16.81 2.67 -10.87
CA GLN A 224 18.11 3.11 -11.37
C GLN A 224 19.27 2.34 -10.73
N PHE A 225 19.17 2.02 -9.44
CA PHE A 225 20.14 1.17 -8.74
C PHE A 225 20.17 -0.24 -9.35
N VAL A 226 19.00 -0.84 -9.57
CA VAL A 226 18.86 -2.14 -10.24
C VAL A 226 19.49 -2.10 -11.63
N TRP A 227 19.11 -1.12 -12.46
CA TRP A 227 19.68 -0.97 -13.80
C TRP A 227 21.20 -0.78 -13.78
N ARG A 228 21.74 0.01 -12.84
CA ARG A 228 23.19 0.24 -12.74
C ARG A 228 23.96 -1.05 -12.49
N VAL A 229 23.47 -1.92 -11.62
CA VAL A 229 24.12 -3.22 -11.37
C VAL A 229 24.16 -4.04 -12.65
N TYR A 230 23.06 -4.12 -13.40
CA TYR A 230 23.04 -4.85 -14.66
C TYR A 230 23.91 -4.20 -15.74
N ASN A 231 23.97 -2.86 -15.80
CA ASN A 231 24.90 -2.17 -16.67
C ASN A 231 26.36 -2.53 -16.34
N LEU A 232 26.73 -2.67 -15.06
CA LEU A 232 28.07 -3.13 -14.68
C LEU A 232 28.31 -4.59 -15.10
N VAL A 233 27.32 -5.46 -14.93
CA VAL A 233 27.36 -6.86 -15.35
C VAL A 233 27.61 -6.95 -16.86
N ASP A 234 26.85 -6.21 -17.66
CA ASP A 234 26.92 -6.25 -19.11
C ASP A 234 28.23 -5.67 -19.64
N ILE A 235 28.63 -4.50 -19.14
CA ILE A 235 29.82 -3.78 -19.62
C ILE A 235 31.11 -4.55 -19.32
N HIS A 236 31.18 -5.22 -18.17
CA HIS A 236 32.36 -5.98 -17.76
C HIS A 236 32.24 -7.48 -18.04
N GLY A 237 31.14 -7.94 -18.64
CA GLY A 237 30.91 -9.33 -18.98
C GLY A 237 30.94 -10.27 -17.76
N LEU A 238 30.32 -9.85 -16.65
CA LEU A 238 30.35 -10.60 -15.40
C LEU A 238 29.54 -11.89 -15.53
N SER A 239 30.22 -13.04 -15.44
CA SER A 239 29.59 -14.36 -15.65
C SER A 239 29.36 -15.15 -14.36
N ASN A 240 29.91 -14.68 -13.24
CA ASN A 240 29.69 -15.29 -11.92
C ASN A 240 29.36 -14.22 -10.88
N SER A 241 28.27 -13.49 -11.11
CA SER A 241 27.75 -12.51 -10.18
C SER A 241 26.39 -12.89 -9.59
N TYR A 242 26.21 -12.51 -8.34
CA TYR A 242 24.95 -12.61 -7.62
C TYR A 242 24.49 -11.21 -7.21
N PHE A 243 23.19 -11.05 -7.12
CA PHE A 243 22.55 -9.79 -6.77
C PHE A 243 21.52 -10.04 -5.67
N THR A 244 21.71 -9.41 -4.52
CA THR A 244 20.74 -9.42 -3.42
C THR A 244 20.09 -8.06 -3.30
N LEU A 245 18.76 -8.04 -3.31
CA LEU A 245 17.98 -6.81 -3.26
C LEU A 245 17.01 -6.84 -2.08
N ILE A 246 17.06 -5.79 -1.27
CA ILE A 246 16.04 -5.43 -0.29
C ILE A 246 15.20 -4.30 -0.85
N GLY A 247 13.88 -4.48 -0.84
CA GLY A 247 12.96 -3.54 -1.45
C GLY A 247 11.55 -3.62 -0.88
N THR A 248 10.67 -2.76 -1.37
CA THR A 248 9.24 -2.80 -1.01
C THR A 248 8.48 -3.73 -1.95
N ASN A 249 7.51 -4.49 -1.45
CA ASN A 249 6.76 -5.46 -2.25
C ASN A 249 6.02 -4.83 -3.45
N SER A 250 5.86 -3.50 -3.49
CA SER A 250 5.36 -2.76 -4.64
C SER A 250 6.07 -3.16 -5.95
N LEU A 251 7.37 -3.49 -5.91
CA LEU A 251 8.12 -3.92 -7.08
C LEU A 251 7.52 -5.18 -7.75
N TYR A 252 6.88 -6.06 -6.99
CA TYR A 252 6.29 -7.30 -7.50
C TYR A 252 4.75 -7.28 -7.57
N ILE A 253 4.11 -6.24 -7.01
CA ILE A 253 2.64 -6.13 -6.94
C ILE A 253 2.11 -5.16 -8.00
N MET A 254 2.86 -4.10 -8.33
CA MET A 254 2.39 -2.98 -9.12
C MET A 254 2.86 -3.07 -10.59
N ASN A 255 1.96 -2.97 -11.58
CA ASN A 255 2.24 -3.11 -13.01
C ASN A 255 3.16 -1.99 -13.51
N SER A 256 3.19 -0.85 -12.82
CA SER A 256 4.17 0.20 -13.09
C SER A 256 5.62 -0.26 -12.91
N TRP A 257 5.86 -1.42 -12.27
CA TRP A 257 7.17 -2.04 -12.09
C TRP A 257 7.43 -3.21 -13.05
N GLU A 258 6.50 -3.52 -13.96
CA GLU A 258 6.65 -4.62 -14.92
C GLU A 258 7.95 -4.48 -15.73
N SER A 259 8.26 -3.28 -16.23
CA SER A 259 9.51 -3.02 -16.97
C SER A 259 10.76 -3.22 -16.12
N THR A 260 10.71 -2.92 -14.82
CA THR A 260 11.82 -3.16 -13.90
C THR A 260 12.02 -4.65 -13.66
N VAL A 261 10.94 -5.40 -13.47
CA VAL A 261 11.04 -6.85 -13.24
C VAL A 261 11.41 -7.58 -14.52
N ARG A 262 11.01 -7.07 -15.68
CA ARG A 262 11.53 -7.51 -16.98
C ARG A 262 13.02 -7.30 -17.09
N GLU A 263 13.51 -6.09 -16.79
CA GLU A 263 14.95 -5.81 -16.75
C GLU A 263 15.68 -6.83 -15.85
N MET A 264 15.16 -7.10 -14.64
CA MET A 264 15.75 -8.09 -13.74
C MET A 264 15.79 -9.50 -14.34
N GLN A 265 14.70 -9.94 -14.97
CA GLN A 265 14.59 -11.29 -15.56
C GLN A 265 15.38 -11.45 -16.86
N GLU A 266 15.65 -10.36 -17.58
CA GLU A 266 16.48 -10.35 -18.78
C GLU A 266 17.98 -10.45 -18.45
N HIS A 267 18.39 -10.06 -17.22
CA HIS A 267 19.79 -10.07 -16.80
C HIS A 267 20.10 -11.08 -15.67
N ALA A 268 19.09 -11.71 -15.07
CA ALA A 268 19.29 -12.63 -13.96
C ALA A 268 18.17 -13.66 -13.79
N ASP A 269 18.53 -14.79 -13.19
CA ASP A 269 17.61 -15.81 -12.68
C ASP A 269 17.25 -15.52 -11.22
N TYR A 270 15.96 -15.49 -10.93
CA TYR A 270 15.46 -15.51 -9.55
C TYR A 270 15.80 -16.84 -8.88
N LEU A 271 16.36 -16.81 -7.68
CA LEU A 271 16.69 -18.02 -6.93
C LEU A 271 15.78 -18.23 -5.73
N GLU A 272 15.67 -17.21 -4.87
CA GLU A 272 14.84 -17.24 -3.66
C GLU A 272 14.58 -15.83 -3.14
N GLY A 273 13.58 -15.73 -2.27
CA GLY A 273 13.25 -14.52 -1.56
C GLY A 273 12.29 -14.78 -0.42
N PHE A 274 12.29 -13.84 0.52
CA PHE A 274 11.33 -13.81 1.61
C PHE A 274 10.80 -12.40 1.80
N THR A 275 9.65 -12.29 2.44
CA THR A 275 8.99 -11.02 2.72
C THR A 275 8.50 -10.96 4.15
N PHE A 276 8.50 -9.77 4.73
CA PHE A 276 8.14 -9.54 6.12
C PHE A 276 7.48 -8.16 6.31
N PRO A 277 6.72 -7.95 7.40
CA PRO A 277 6.02 -6.70 7.65
C PRO A 277 6.97 -5.51 7.75
N ALA A 278 6.64 -4.41 7.07
CA ALA A 278 7.43 -3.18 7.14
C ALA A 278 7.41 -2.55 8.54
N SER A 279 6.38 -2.82 9.35
CA SER A 279 6.32 -2.43 10.75
C SER A 279 7.49 -2.96 11.59
N GLU A 280 8.27 -3.91 11.08
CA GLU A 280 9.51 -4.40 11.69
C GLU A 280 10.68 -3.43 11.56
N PHE A 281 10.64 -2.48 10.61
CA PHE A 281 11.68 -1.45 10.48
C PHE A 281 11.53 -0.41 11.59
N ALA A 282 12.67 0.02 12.13
CA ALA A 282 12.70 1.08 13.15
C ALA A 282 12.11 2.39 12.58
N GLY A 283 11.26 3.05 13.36
CA GLY A 283 10.62 4.32 12.97
C GLY A 283 9.31 4.18 12.20
N ILE A 284 8.97 2.98 11.73
CA ILE A 284 7.70 2.71 11.06
C ILE A 284 6.62 2.43 12.11
N GLU A 285 5.46 3.06 11.98
CA GLU A 285 4.34 2.79 12.89
C GLU A 285 3.88 1.33 12.77
N LYS A 286 3.53 0.70 13.89
CA LYS A 286 2.98 -0.67 13.90
C LYS A 286 1.65 -0.80 13.14
N SER A 287 0.97 0.33 12.89
CA SER A 287 -0.24 0.44 12.07
C SER A 287 0.04 0.22 10.58
N VAL A 288 1.30 0.27 10.16
CA VAL A 288 1.71 0.15 8.75
C VAL A 288 1.63 -1.30 8.30
N GLN A 289 0.83 -1.52 7.26
CA GLN A 289 0.53 -2.86 6.74
C GLN A 289 1.02 -3.02 5.29
N TRP A 290 2.30 -2.74 5.02
CA TRP A 290 2.96 -3.09 3.75
C TRP A 290 4.22 -3.92 4.01
N GLY A 291 4.83 -4.47 2.96
CA GLY A 291 5.93 -5.43 3.10
C GLY A 291 7.25 -5.01 2.49
N ILE A 292 8.29 -5.50 3.13
CA ILE A 292 9.65 -5.50 2.63
C ILE A 292 9.96 -6.90 2.13
N PHE A 293 10.76 -7.01 1.09
CA PHE A 293 11.33 -8.27 0.64
C PHE A 293 12.85 -8.25 0.76
N SER A 294 13.43 -9.43 0.82
CA SER A 294 14.82 -9.69 0.44
C SER A 294 14.83 -10.80 -0.60
N THR A 295 15.56 -10.60 -1.70
CA THR A 295 15.68 -11.59 -2.78
C THR A 295 17.12 -11.79 -3.17
N ILE A 296 17.45 -12.98 -3.67
CA ILE A 296 18.74 -13.28 -4.28
C ILE A 296 18.54 -13.78 -5.72
N TRP A 297 19.40 -13.27 -6.59
CA TRP A 297 19.40 -13.49 -8.02
C TRP A 297 20.79 -13.90 -8.48
N LYS A 298 20.86 -14.73 -9.51
CA LYS A 298 22.11 -15.05 -10.21
C LYS A 298 22.10 -14.39 -11.57
N THR A 299 23.09 -13.57 -11.88
CA THR A 299 23.15 -12.90 -13.18
C THR A 299 23.37 -13.91 -14.29
N THR A 300 22.85 -13.60 -15.46
CA THR A 300 23.00 -14.39 -16.69
C THR A 300 23.45 -13.48 -17.82
N GLU A 301 23.81 -14.07 -18.96
CA GLU A 301 23.89 -13.28 -20.19
C GLU A 301 22.53 -12.65 -20.50
N LEU A 302 22.55 -11.45 -21.07
CA LEU A 302 21.36 -10.73 -21.49
C LEU A 302 20.51 -11.60 -22.44
N ARG A 303 19.22 -11.72 -22.12
CA ARG A 303 18.23 -12.48 -22.89
C ARG A 303 16.94 -11.70 -23.04
N THR A 304 16.12 -12.04 -24.04
CA THR A 304 14.75 -11.53 -24.13
C THR A 304 13.81 -12.35 -23.26
N VAL A 305 12.94 -11.69 -22.49
CA VAL A 305 11.85 -12.34 -21.74
C VAL A 305 10.52 -11.89 -22.31
N GLU A 306 9.78 -12.79 -22.97
CA GLU A 306 8.45 -12.49 -23.51
C GLU A 306 7.41 -12.36 -22.39
N THR A 307 7.35 -13.36 -21.50
CA THR A 307 6.41 -13.41 -20.38
C THR A 307 7.18 -13.45 -19.07
N LEU A 308 6.80 -12.59 -18.12
CA LEU A 308 7.41 -12.60 -16.80
C LEU A 308 7.01 -13.87 -16.02
N PRO A 309 7.96 -14.58 -15.40
CA PRO A 309 7.65 -15.75 -14.59
C PRO A 309 6.95 -15.34 -13.31
N SER A 310 6.23 -16.29 -12.70
CA SER A 310 5.74 -16.13 -11.34
C SER A 310 6.90 -16.12 -10.35
N ILE A 311 6.88 -15.19 -9.41
CA ILE A 311 7.88 -15.11 -8.32
C ILE A 311 7.20 -15.57 -7.04
N GLN A 312 7.81 -16.51 -6.33
CA GLN A 312 7.32 -17.00 -5.05
C GLN A 312 8.27 -16.58 -3.94
N MET A 313 7.75 -15.98 -2.88
CA MET A 313 8.53 -15.61 -1.69
C MET A 313 7.94 -16.21 -0.44
N THR A 314 8.80 -16.66 0.48
CA THR A 314 8.35 -17.08 1.80
C THR A 314 7.90 -15.87 2.61
N ALA A 315 6.66 -15.87 3.07
CA ALA A 315 6.19 -14.89 4.05
C ALA A 315 6.78 -15.23 5.41
N LYS A 316 7.37 -14.26 6.11
CA LYS A 316 7.97 -14.43 7.43
C LYS A 316 7.39 -13.41 8.41
N LYS A 317 7.18 -13.85 9.65
CA LYS A 317 6.72 -13.02 10.78
C LYS A 317 7.58 -13.30 12.00
N LYS A 318 7.44 -12.45 13.03
CA LYS A 318 8.02 -12.69 14.36
C LYS A 318 6.93 -13.05 15.35
N ASP A 319 7.24 -13.98 16.24
CA ASP A 319 6.41 -14.25 17.40
C ASP A 319 6.62 -13.18 18.50
N GLU A 320 5.88 -13.32 19.60
CA GLU A 320 5.98 -12.41 20.76
C GLU A 320 7.37 -12.38 21.43
N ASN A 321 8.22 -13.38 21.16
CA ASN A 321 9.58 -13.49 21.68
C ASN A 321 10.63 -12.98 20.67
N GLY A 322 10.21 -12.52 19.49
CA GLY A 322 11.10 -12.07 18.42
C GLY A 322 11.65 -13.20 17.55
N VAL A 323 11.16 -14.43 17.69
CA VAL A 323 11.59 -15.56 16.86
C VAL A 323 10.93 -15.45 15.49
N ILE A 324 11.75 -15.44 14.44
CA ILE A 324 11.28 -15.44 13.04
C ILE A 324 10.76 -16.84 12.67
N TYR A 325 9.58 -16.89 12.06
CA TYR A 325 8.97 -18.11 11.52
C TYR A 325 8.32 -17.87 10.16
N ASP A 326 8.13 -18.95 9.40
CA ASP A 326 7.49 -18.94 8.09
C ASP A 326 5.95 -18.94 8.23
N ASP A 327 5.29 -18.00 7.58
CA ASP A 327 3.84 -17.77 7.58
C ASP A 327 3.22 -18.00 6.18
N GLY A 328 3.77 -18.97 5.45
CA GLY A 328 3.32 -19.38 4.12
C GLY A 328 4.16 -18.80 2.98
N VAL A 329 3.57 -18.79 1.78
CA VAL A 329 4.22 -18.35 0.53
C VAL A 329 3.32 -17.31 -0.16
N LEU A 330 3.95 -16.27 -0.69
CA LEU A 330 3.31 -15.27 -1.53
C LEU A 330 3.67 -15.49 -3.00
N ASP A 331 2.65 -15.54 -3.84
CA ASP A 331 2.78 -15.66 -5.29
C ASP A 331 2.60 -14.29 -5.94
N PHE A 332 3.63 -13.82 -6.63
CA PHE A 332 3.60 -12.61 -7.44
C PHE A 332 3.47 -12.99 -8.91
N VAL A 333 2.32 -12.63 -9.49
CA VAL A 333 1.89 -13.05 -10.83
C VAL A 333 1.62 -11.82 -11.70
N TRP A 334 2.21 -11.80 -12.90
CA TRP A 334 2.23 -10.65 -13.81
C TRP A 334 1.18 -10.68 -14.92
N ASP A 335 0.58 -11.83 -15.22
CA ASP A 335 -0.28 -12.04 -16.38
C ASP A 335 -1.78 -11.80 -16.12
N LYS A 336 -2.14 -11.12 -15.03
CA LYS A 336 -3.53 -10.88 -14.64
C LYS A 336 -3.95 -9.42 -14.80
N GLN A 337 -5.23 -9.22 -15.15
CA GLN A 337 -5.80 -7.87 -15.15
C GLN A 337 -6.12 -7.43 -13.73
N TYR A 338 -5.70 -6.21 -13.38
CA TYR A 338 -6.16 -5.56 -12.16
C TYR A 338 -7.66 -5.39 -12.13
N MET A 339 -8.22 -5.52 -10.92
CA MET A 339 -9.67 -5.50 -10.73
C MET A 339 -10.38 -4.32 -11.40
N PRO A 340 -9.92 -3.05 -11.26
CA PRO A 340 -10.59 -1.93 -11.92
C PRO A 340 -10.57 -2.06 -13.44
N ASN A 341 -9.45 -2.50 -14.01
CA ASN A 341 -9.28 -2.67 -15.46
C ASN A 341 -10.14 -3.82 -15.98
N TRP A 342 -10.20 -4.93 -15.25
CA TRP A 342 -11.03 -6.08 -15.58
C TRP A 342 -12.53 -5.75 -15.56
N ILE A 343 -13.01 -5.05 -14.53
CA ILE A 343 -14.42 -4.62 -14.47
C ILE A 343 -14.74 -3.62 -15.58
N GLN A 344 -13.80 -2.71 -15.88
CA GLN A 344 -13.96 -1.70 -16.92
C GLN A 344 -13.94 -2.31 -18.33
N SER A 345 -13.15 -3.36 -18.58
CA SER A 345 -13.01 -3.99 -19.89
C SER A 345 -14.27 -4.72 -20.35
N LYS A 346 -15.19 -5.05 -19.43
CA LYS A 346 -16.49 -5.66 -19.72
C LYS A 346 -17.52 -4.68 -20.29
N ILE A 347 -17.30 -3.38 -20.15
CA ILE A 347 -18.24 -2.36 -20.60
C ILE A 347 -18.05 -2.13 -22.11
N THR A 348 -19.06 -2.46 -22.91
CA THR A 348 -19.03 -2.29 -24.36
C THR A 348 -20.02 -1.26 -24.88
N LYS A 349 -20.96 -0.80 -24.04
CA LYS A 349 -22.03 0.15 -24.39
C LYS A 349 -22.11 1.33 -23.42
N GLY A 350 -22.68 2.43 -23.91
CA GLY A 350 -22.96 3.64 -23.13
C GLY A 350 -22.28 4.87 -23.72
N ASN A 351 -22.98 6.00 -23.72
CA ASN A 351 -22.41 7.28 -24.14
C ASN A 351 -21.74 7.96 -22.95
N ARG A 352 -20.59 8.60 -23.20
CA ARG A 352 -19.88 9.38 -22.18
C ARG A 352 -20.70 10.61 -21.81
N ILE A 353 -20.89 10.80 -20.51
CA ILE A 353 -21.56 11.98 -19.94
C ILE A 353 -20.71 12.59 -18.82
N THR A 354 -21.00 13.84 -18.47
CA THR A 354 -20.39 14.50 -17.31
C THR A 354 -21.25 14.26 -16.08
N VAL A 355 -20.64 13.78 -15.00
CA VAL A 355 -21.36 13.41 -13.78
C VAL A 355 -20.72 14.10 -12.57
N PRO A 356 -21.51 14.68 -11.65
CA PRO A 356 -20.98 15.31 -10.46
C PRO A 356 -20.41 14.28 -9.48
N VAL A 357 -19.28 14.60 -8.87
CA VAL A 357 -18.75 13.89 -7.71
C VAL A 357 -19.48 14.36 -6.47
N THR A 358 -19.89 13.43 -5.62
CA THR A 358 -20.72 13.71 -4.44
C THR A 358 -20.09 13.18 -3.15
N SER A 359 -20.62 13.63 -2.02
CA SER A 359 -20.46 12.94 -0.74
C SER A 359 -21.27 11.65 -0.71
N VAL A 360 -21.06 10.81 0.30
CA VAL A 360 -21.88 9.59 0.52
C VAL A 360 -23.37 9.91 0.77
N ARG A 361 -23.73 11.18 0.99
CA ARG A 361 -25.10 11.68 1.14
C ARG A 361 -25.69 12.28 -0.13
N GLY A 362 -24.97 12.21 -1.26
CA GLY A 362 -25.42 12.78 -2.53
C GLY A 362 -25.28 14.29 -2.65
N VAL A 363 -24.47 14.94 -1.80
CA VAL A 363 -24.17 16.38 -1.88
C VAL A 363 -22.99 16.59 -2.84
N PRO A 364 -23.11 17.43 -3.89
CA PRO A 364 -22.01 17.75 -4.79
C PRO A 364 -20.77 18.25 -4.04
N LYS A 365 -19.59 17.74 -4.42
CA LYS A 365 -18.31 18.25 -3.92
C LYS A 365 -17.86 19.41 -4.80
N VAL A 366 -17.37 20.47 -4.17
CA VAL A 366 -16.79 21.62 -4.85
C VAL A 366 -15.27 21.60 -4.75
N ASP A 367 -14.60 22.09 -5.78
CA ASP A 367 -13.16 22.25 -5.83
C ASP A 367 -12.70 23.54 -5.11
N ALA A 368 -11.40 23.85 -5.17
CA ALA A 368 -10.83 25.04 -4.54
C ALA A 368 -11.38 26.37 -5.10
N ASN A 369 -11.96 26.35 -6.30
CA ASN A 369 -12.58 27.50 -6.94
C ASN A 369 -14.09 27.59 -6.65
N GLY A 370 -14.64 26.64 -5.91
CA GLY A 370 -16.07 26.54 -5.64
C GLY A 370 -16.89 25.89 -6.77
N GLU A 371 -16.23 25.30 -7.77
CA GLU A 371 -16.91 24.62 -8.88
C GLU A 371 -17.18 23.16 -8.55
N VAL A 372 -18.31 22.60 -9.00
CA VAL A 372 -18.64 21.20 -8.76
C VAL A 372 -17.61 20.30 -9.44
N SER A 373 -16.96 19.44 -8.66
CA SER A 373 -16.05 18.41 -9.17
C SER A 373 -16.81 17.40 -10.02
N THR A 374 -16.27 17.04 -11.18
CA THR A 374 -16.93 16.13 -12.14
C THR A 374 -16.01 15.01 -12.60
N VAL A 375 -16.62 13.93 -13.11
CA VAL A 375 -15.94 12.84 -13.79
C VAL A 375 -16.70 12.46 -15.07
N THR A 376 -16.01 11.75 -15.96
CA THR A 376 -16.64 11.10 -17.12
C THR A 376 -17.38 9.84 -16.66
N GLY A 377 -18.70 9.86 -16.74
CA GLY A 377 -19.58 8.71 -16.48
C GLY A 377 -20.20 8.15 -17.77
N LEU A 378 -21.20 7.29 -17.60
CA LEU A 378 -21.99 6.72 -18.71
C LEU A 378 -23.48 6.97 -18.49
N ASP A 379 -24.21 7.24 -19.59
CA ASP A 379 -25.66 7.46 -19.57
C ASP A 379 -26.47 6.23 -19.16
N ASN A 380 -25.93 5.04 -19.40
CA ASN A 380 -26.50 3.75 -19.00
C ASN A 380 -25.95 3.22 -17.66
N ALA A 381 -25.26 4.05 -16.87
CA ALA A 381 -24.73 3.62 -15.59
C ALA A 381 -25.85 3.41 -14.56
N LEU A 382 -25.85 2.26 -13.90
CA LEU A 382 -26.66 1.93 -12.72
C LEU A 382 -26.09 2.55 -11.43
N GLY A 383 -24.80 2.88 -11.44
CA GLY A 383 -24.07 3.43 -10.32
C GLY A 383 -22.56 3.50 -10.60
N TYR A 384 -21.76 3.67 -9.55
CA TYR A 384 -20.31 3.85 -9.61
C TYR A 384 -19.64 3.07 -8.49
N PHE A 385 -18.65 2.25 -8.85
CA PHE A 385 -17.90 1.42 -7.91
C PHE A 385 -16.55 2.06 -7.61
N LEU A 386 -16.32 2.39 -6.35
CA LEU A 386 -15.04 2.84 -5.82
C LEU A 386 -14.14 1.63 -5.58
N VAL A 387 -13.09 1.50 -6.38
CA VAL A 387 -12.15 0.38 -6.34
C VAL A 387 -10.74 0.83 -6.76
N LYS A 388 -9.72 0.17 -6.19
CA LYS A 388 -8.30 0.35 -6.52
C LYS A 388 -7.66 -0.99 -6.91
N SER A 389 -6.48 -0.93 -7.52
CA SER A 389 -5.78 -2.09 -8.06
C SER A 389 -4.90 -2.85 -7.05
N THR A 390 -4.71 -2.31 -5.84
CA THR A 390 -3.78 -2.84 -4.83
C THR A 390 -4.49 -3.10 -3.51
N PHE A 391 -4.19 -4.23 -2.86
CA PHE A 391 -4.76 -4.57 -1.55
C PHE A 391 -4.43 -3.53 -0.46
N LYS A 392 -3.29 -2.83 -0.57
CA LYS A 392 -2.93 -1.68 0.29
C LYS A 392 -4.03 -0.61 0.37
N ASP A 393 -4.65 -0.30 -0.75
CA ASP A 393 -5.59 0.82 -0.86
C ASP A 393 -7.06 0.38 -0.78
N ILE A 394 -7.39 -0.87 -1.12
CA ILE A 394 -8.80 -1.30 -1.26
C ILE A 394 -9.63 -1.18 0.03
N ALA A 395 -9.03 -1.29 1.22
CA ALA A 395 -9.77 -1.17 2.48
C ALA A 395 -10.35 0.24 2.67
N ASN A 396 -9.61 1.24 2.18
CA ASN A 396 -10.00 2.65 2.20
C ASN A 396 -10.85 3.01 0.97
N PHE A 397 -10.58 2.38 -0.19
CA PHE A 397 -11.26 2.64 -1.45
C PHE A 397 -12.15 1.46 -1.87
N ASN A 398 -13.24 1.28 -1.12
CA ASN A 398 -14.30 0.33 -1.40
C ASN A 398 -15.65 0.99 -1.16
N GLY A 399 -16.53 0.98 -2.15
CA GLY A 399 -17.91 1.45 -2.01
C GLY A 399 -18.66 1.40 -3.34
N ILE A 400 -19.96 1.14 -3.31
CA ILE A 400 -20.81 1.27 -4.50
C ILE A 400 -21.79 2.42 -4.26
N GLY A 401 -21.86 3.40 -5.15
CA GLY A 401 -22.68 4.61 -5.01
C GLY A 401 -23.56 4.87 -6.22
N THR A 402 -24.67 5.58 -6.04
CA THR A 402 -25.52 5.99 -7.18
C THR A 402 -24.80 7.02 -8.04
N LEU A 403 -23.98 7.87 -7.42
CA LEU A 403 -23.06 8.79 -8.08
C LEU A 403 -21.61 8.52 -7.65
N PRO A 404 -20.63 9.02 -8.41
CA PRO A 404 -19.21 8.97 -8.03
C PRO A 404 -18.99 9.67 -6.69
N ILE A 405 -18.27 9.03 -5.76
CA ILE A 405 -17.94 9.61 -4.45
C ILE A 405 -16.55 10.26 -4.46
N THR A 406 -15.71 9.85 -5.41
CA THR A 406 -14.35 10.36 -5.63
C THR A 406 -13.98 10.19 -7.10
N LEU A 407 -12.83 10.70 -7.51
CA LEU A 407 -12.33 10.66 -8.88
C LEU A 407 -11.92 9.24 -9.36
N GLY A 408 -11.79 8.27 -8.44
CA GLY A 408 -11.32 6.90 -8.71
C GLY A 408 -12.41 5.84 -8.75
N THR A 409 -13.52 6.08 -9.46
CA THR A 409 -14.63 5.12 -9.58
C THR A 409 -14.77 4.54 -10.98
N VAL A 410 -15.22 3.29 -11.07
CA VAL A 410 -15.58 2.60 -12.31
C VAL A 410 -17.11 2.68 -12.51
N PRO A 411 -17.62 3.06 -13.70
CA PRO A 411 -19.06 2.99 -13.98
C PRO A 411 -19.59 1.56 -13.86
N VAL A 412 -20.77 1.42 -13.27
CA VAL A 412 -21.47 0.14 -13.13
C VAL A 412 -22.59 0.09 -14.16
N THR A 413 -22.57 -0.88 -15.05
CA THR A 413 -23.60 -1.13 -16.08
C THR A 413 -24.13 -2.55 -15.93
N GLU A 414 -25.20 -2.91 -16.66
CA GLU A 414 -25.70 -4.28 -16.66
C GLU A 414 -24.64 -5.33 -17.09
N GLU A 415 -23.64 -4.92 -17.88
CA GLU A 415 -22.59 -5.80 -18.40
C GLU A 415 -21.57 -6.21 -17.33
N ASN A 416 -21.35 -5.39 -16.31
CA ASN A 416 -20.37 -5.63 -15.25
C ASN A 416 -20.96 -5.71 -13.83
N PHE A 417 -22.28 -5.47 -13.66
CA PHE A 417 -22.93 -5.36 -12.37
C PHE A 417 -22.71 -6.58 -11.45
N LYS A 418 -22.83 -7.79 -12.00
CA LYS A 418 -22.62 -9.04 -11.25
C LYS A 418 -21.21 -9.11 -10.67
N ASP A 419 -20.21 -8.83 -11.49
CA ASP A 419 -18.80 -8.85 -11.07
C ASP A 419 -18.50 -7.73 -10.07
N VAL A 420 -19.04 -6.53 -10.28
CA VAL A 420 -18.96 -5.43 -9.32
C VAL A 420 -19.52 -5.84 -7.96
N CYS A 421 -20.68 -6.51 -7.92
CA CYS A 421 -21.24 -7.00 -6.66
C CYS A 421 -20.29 -8.00 -5.99
N GLY A 422 -19.76 -8.96 -6.75
CA GLY A 422 -18.79 -9.94 -6.24
C GLY A 422 -17.55 -9.29 -5.63
N CYS A 423 -16.97 -8.32 -6.33
CA CYS A 423 -15.81 -7.56 -5.87
C CYS A 423 -16.16 -6.68 -4.67
N PHE A 424 -17.29 -6.00 -4.69
CA PHE A 424 -17.76 -5.16 -3.59
C PHE A 424 -17.98 -5.99 -2.31
N ALA A 425 -18.56 -7.18 -2.42
CA ALA A 425 -18.72 -8.11 -1.30
C ALA A 425 -17.36 -8.58 -0.78
N PHE A 426 -16.44 -8.98 -1.66
CA PHE A 426 -15.06 -9.35 -1.31
C PHE A 426 -14.41 -8.23 -0.48
N LEU A 427 -14.35 -7.01 -1.02
CA LEU A 427 -13.74 -5.86 -0.36
C LEU A 427 -14.43 -5.45 0.94
N SER A 428 -15.73 -5.74 1.09
CA SER A 428 -16.52 -5.36 2.27
C SER A 428 -16.42 -6.36 3.41
N THR A 429 -15.87 -7.54 3.14
CA THR A 429 -15.80 -8.69 4.05
C THR A 429 -14.35 -9.13 4.31
N TYR A 430 -13.44 -8.83 3.38
CA TYR A 430 -12.01 -9.04 3.48
C TYR A 430 -11.42 -8.50 4.80
N LYS A 431 -10.46 -9.25 5.36
CA LYS A 431 -9.70 -8.85 6.53
C LYS A 431 -8.29 -8.47 6.08
N ASN A 432 -7.82 -7.32 6.49
CA ASN A 432 -6.47 -6.87 6.19
C ASN A 432 -5.47 -7.61 7.08
N ASP A 433 -4.75 -8.59 6.53
CA ASP A 433 -3.49 -9.07 7.10
C ASP A 433 -2.33 -8.74 6.14
N PHE A 434 -1.11 -8.71 6.69
CA PHE A 434 0.13 -8.45 5.99
C PHE A 434 0.27 -9.26 4.69
N ASN A 435 0.07 -10.57 4.77
CA ASN A 435 0.26 -11.49 3.65
C ASN A 435 -0.65 -11.16 2.47
N ASP A 436 -1.86 -10.70 2.76
CA ASP A 436 -2.87 -10.43 1.75
C ASP A 436 -2.62 -9.04 1.10
N LEU A 437 -2.12 -8.07 1.89
CA LEU A 437 -1.73 -6.73 1.40
C LEU A 437 -0.49 -6.75 0.50
N ALA A 438 0.32 -7.80 0.64
CA ALA A 438 1.46 -8.07 -0.20
C ALA A 438 1.10 -8.76 -1.53
N ARG A 439 -0.18 -8.83 -1.92
CA ARG A 439 -0.63 -9.43 -3.18
C ARG A 439 -1.29 -8.40 -4.10
N PRO A 440 -1.24 -8.60 -5.43
CA PRO A 440 -2.02 -7.79 -6.38
C PRO A 440 -3.51 -8.14 -6.34
N PHE A 441 -4.38 -7.12 -6.44
CA PHE A 441 -5.84 -7.36 -6.50
C PHE A 441 -6.30 -7.57 -7.94
N ASN A 442 -6.19 -8.82 -8.37
CA ASN A 442 -6.42 -9.27 -9.73
C ASN A 442 -7.83 -9.82 -9.94
N GLU A 443 -8.21 -9.98 -11.21
CA GLU A 443 -9.45 -10.63 -11.61
C GLU A 443 -9.66 -12.02 -10.95
N PRO A 444 -10.91 -12.36 -10.56
CA PRO A 444 -11.21 -13.65 -9.95
C PRO A 444 -11.23 -14.79 -10.97
N HIS A 445 -11.07 -16.00 -10.47
CA HIS A 445 -11.46 -17.23 -11.16
C HIS A 445 -12.98 -17.30 -11.26
N THR A 446 -13.48 -16.96 -12.45
CA THR A 446 -14.90 -17.02 -12.78
C THR A 446 -15.31 -18.37 -13.36
N GLY A 447 -16.63 -18.61 -13.44
CA GLY A 447 -17.19 -19.72 -14.20
C GLY A 447 -17.49 -21.00 -13.42
N SER A 448 -17.08 -21.11 -12.15
CA SER A 448 -17.46 -22.21 -11.27
C SER A 448 -18.85 -22.02 -10.66
N ASP A 449 -19.46 -23.09 -10.16
CA ASP A 449 -20.75 -23.01 -9.47
C ASP A 449 -20.64 -22.27 -8.14
N GLU A 450 -19.51 -22.43 -7.43
CA GLU A 450 -19.22 -21.68 -6.21
C GLU A 450 -19.10 -20.17 -6.50
N TYR A 451 -18.54 -19.79 -7.66
CA TYR A 451 -18.48 -18.37 -8.05
C TYR A 451 -19.89 -17.83 -8.36
N ARG A 452 -20.78 -18.64 -8.95
CA ARG A 452 -22.18 -18.24 -9.16
C ARG A 452 -22.91 -18.04 -7.84
N GLU A 453 -22.71 -18.94 -6.88
CA GLU A 453 -23.26 -18.83 -5.53
C GLU A 453 -22.73 -17.60 -4.80
N TRP A 454 -21.42 -17.32 -4.92
CA TRP A 454 -20.79 -16.10 -4.42
C TRP A 454 -21.47 -14.84 -4.98
N ILE A 455 -21.68 -14.78 -6.29
CA ILE A 455 -22.31 -13.65 -6.98
C ILE A 455 -23.76 -13.47 -6.52
N ALA A 456 -24.53 -14.56 -6.41
CA ALA A 456 -25.91 -14.50 -5.93
C ALA A 456 -26.01 -13.85 -4.55
N ASN A 457 -25.15 -14.27 -3.61
CA ASN A 457 -25.10 -13.70 -2.27
C ASN A 457 -24.59 -12.25 -2.28
N SER A 458 -23.64 -11.93 -3.15
CA SER A 458 -23.09 -10.59 -3.30
C SER A 458 -24.13 -9.57 -3.81
N ILE A 459 -25.03 -9.99 -4.70
CA ILE A 459 -26.14 -9.17 -5.19
C ILE A 459 -27.07 -8.78 -4.03
N LEU A 460 -27.48 -9.74 -3.20
CA LEU A 460 -28.30 -9.47 -2.01
C LEU A 460 -27.57 -8.58 -1.00
N PHE A 461 -26.27 -8.84 -0.80
CA PHE A 461 -25.44 -8.07 0.12
C PHE A 461 -25.22 -6.61 -0.32
N SER A 462 -25.27 -6.32 -1.63
CA SER A 462 -24.96 -4.99 -2.18
C SER A 462 -25.77 -3.84 -1.57
N ILE A 463 -27.06 -4.06 -1.28
CA ILE A 463 -27.94 -3.06 -0.66
C ILE A 463 -27.88 -3.04 0.88
N CYS A 464 -27.28 -4.07 1.48
CA CYS A 464 -27.21 -4.26 2.92
C CYS A 464 -25.88 -3.77 3.51
N ALA A 465 -24.83 -3.73 2.69
CA ALA A 465 -23.48 -3.42 3.12
C ALA A 465 -23.35 -1.97 3.64
N ARG A 466 -22.45 -1.75 4.61
CA ARG A 466 -22.23 -0.41 5.18
C ARG A 466 -21.79 0.63 4.15
N LYS A 467 -20.98 0.21 3.17
CA LYS A 467 -20.44 1.03 2.09
C LYS A 467 -21.25 0.92 0.78
N GLY A 468 -22.51 0.48 0.87
CA GLY A 468 -23.49 0.57 -0.21
C GLY A 468 -24.20 1.92 -0.15
N TYR A 469 -23.66 2.90 -0.84
CA TYR A 469 -24.11 4.29 -0.88
C TYR A 469 -25.19 4.51 -1.96
N MET A 470 -26.17 3.61 -2.01
CA MET A 470 -27.33 3.72 -2.88
C MET A 470 -28.23 4.80 -2.32
N PHE A 471 -28.41 5.86 -3.10
CA PHE A 471 -29.27 6.96 -2.72
C PHE A 471 -30.05 7.52 -3.89
N SER A 472 -31.20 8.10 -3.58
CA SER A 472 -32.02 8.87 -4.51
C SER A 472 -32.22 10.26 -3.91
N VAL A 473 -31.78 11.28 -4.63
CA VAL A 473 -31.80 12.67 -4.17
C VAL A 473 -32.63 13.52 -5.11
N ARG A 474 -33.36 14.47 -4.55
CA ARG A 474 -34.17 15.45 -5.28
C ARG A 474 -33.53 16.83 -5.19
N ASN A 475 -33.76 17.64 -6.22
CA ASN A 475 -33.34 19.03 -6.28
C ASN A 475 -31.81 19.21 -6.17
N ILE A 476 -31.02 18.34 -6.81
CA ILE A 476 -29.57 18.53 -6.88
C ILE A 476 -29.26 19.58 -7.94
N GLU A 477 -28.59 20.66 -7.54
CA GLU A 477 -28.13 21.68 -8.49
C GLU A 477 -26.83 21.21 -9.16
N PHE A 478 -26.87 21.07 -10.49
CA PHE A 478 -25.72 20.72 -11.30
C PHE A 478 -25.86 21.36 -12.68
N ASN A 479 -24.79 21.96 -13.21
CA ASN A 479 -24.81 22.69 -14.48
C ASN A 479 -25.89 23.79 -14.59
N ARG A 480 -26.23 24.45 -13.47
CA ARG A 480 -27.32 25.45 -13.37
C ARG A 480 -28.71 24.87 -13.65
N GLU A 481 -28.85 23.55 -13.58
CA GLU A 481 -30.11 22.82 -13.67
C GLU A 481 -30.39 22.13 -12.34
N ILE A 482 -31.68 22.09 -11.97
CA ILE A 482 -32.16 21.35 -10.81
C ILE A 482 -32.54 19.95 -11.31
N ASN A 483 -31.80 18.95 -10.87
CA ASN A 483 -31.94 17.57 -11.30
C ASN A 483 -32.48 16.67 -10.18
N SER A 484 -33.05 15.54 -10.56
CA SER A 484 -33.34 14.41 -9.67
C SER A 484 -32.39 13.26 -10.03
N VAL A 485 -31.87 12.59 -9.00
CA VAL A 485 -31.01 11.42 -9.17
C VAL A 485 -31.72 10.23 -8.54
N ASN A 486 -31.84 9.15 -9.30
CA ASN A 486 -32.54 7.94 -8.88
C ASN A 486 -31.59 6.75 -8.84
N SER A 487 -31.63 5.99 -7.75
CA SER A 487 -31.01 4.67 -7.71
C SER A 487 -31.91 3.66 -8.43
N THR A 488 -31.36 2.97 -9.43
CA THR A 488 -31.98 1.78 -10.07
C THR A 488 -31.72 0.52 -9.24
N ILE A 489 -30.71 0.54 -8.36
CA ILE A 489 -30.40 -0.54 -7.41
C ILE A 489 -31.30 -0.35 -6.19
N PHE A 490 -32.50 -0.93 -6.23
CA PHE A 490 -33.52 -0.80 -5.17
C PHE A 490 -34.40 -2.06 -5.08
N PRO A 491 -34.70 -2.60 -3.88
CA PRO A 491 -35.27 -3.95 -3.71
C PRO A 491 -36.79 -4.07 -3.90
N PHE A 492 -37.49 -3.01 -4.32
CA PHE A 492 -38.95 -3.03 -4.48
C PHE A 492 -39.39 -2.49 -5.84
N SER A 493 -40.39 -3.14 -6.45
CA SER A 493 -41.07 -2.63 -7.63
C SER A 493 -42.01 -1.47 -7.28
N HIS A 494 -42.42 -0.70 -8.29
CA HIS A 494 -43.40 0.37 -8.10
C HIS A 494 -44.72 -0.14 -7.49
N GLU A 495 -45.18 -1.33 -7.88
CA GLU A 495 -46.40 -1.97 -7.35
C GLU A 495 -46.24 -2.31 -5.86
N GLN A 496 -45.10 -2.89 -5.49
CA GLN A 496 -44.79 -3.20 -4.09
C GLN A 496 -44.73 -1.93 -3.24
N VAL A 497 -44.15 -0.84 -3.76
CA VAL A 497 -44.12 0.44 -3.05
C VAL A 497 -45.53 0.99 -2.83
N ARG A 498 -46.42 0.92 -3.84
CA ARG A 498 -47.83 1.31 -3.68
C ARG A 498 -48.59 0.45 -2.66
N GLU A 499 -48.22 -0.82 -2.52
CA GLU A 499 -48.79 -1.72 -1.51
C GLU A 499 -48.33 -1.35 -0.10
N TYR A 500 -47.06 -0.97 0.06
CA TYR A 500 -46.44 -0.77 1.38
C TYR A 500 -46.56 0.66 1.92
N CYS A 501 -46.66 1.65 1.03
CA CYS A 501 -46.60 3.07 1.36
C CYS A 501 -47.99 3.70 1.41
N GLN A 502 -48.29 4.39 2.52
CA GLN A 502 -49.47 5.22 2.72
C GLN A 502 -49.13 6.72 2.75
N ASP A 503 -47.84 7.08 2.75
CA ASP A 503 -47.40 8.47 2.72
C ASP A 503 -47.64 9.09 1.33
N GLU A 504 -48.58 10.02 1.26
CA GLU A 504 -49.01 10.68 0.02
C GLU A 504 -47.86 11.42 -0.68
N LYS A 505 -46.89 11.99 0.07
CA LYS A 505 -45.76 12.70 -0.56
C LYS A 505 -44.79 11.73 -1.22
N VAL A 506 -44.55 10.57 -0.61
CA VAL A 506 -43.69 9.54 -1.19
C VAL A 506 -44.37 8.87 -2.40
N LEU A 507 -45.69 8.64 -2.34
CA LEU A 507 -46.45 8.14 -3.48
C LEU A 507 -46.48 9.16 -4.64
N LYS A 508 -46.55 10.45 -4.33
CA LYS A 508 -46.42 11.50 -5.33
C LYS A 508 -45.02 11.52 -5.96
N ASP A 509 -43.96 11.36 -5.14
CA ASP A 509 -42.59 11.27 -5.65
C ASP A 509 -42.40 10.07 -6.59
N LEU A 510 -43.02 8.93 -6.29
CA LEU A 510 -43.07 7.74 -7.15
C LEU A 510 -43.66 8.04 -8.53
N GLU A 511 -44.71 8.86 -8.59
CA GLU A 511 -45.36 9.25 -9.85
C GLU A 511 -44.54 10.27 -10.64
N GLU A 512 -43.87 11.21 -9.94
CA GLU A 512 -43.09 12.28 -10.57
C GLU A 512 -41.68 11.82 -10.99
N ASN A 513 -41.11 10.80 -10.34
CA ASN A 513 -39.75 10.31 -10.57
C ASN A 513 -39.70 8.77 -10.77
N PRO A 514 -40.42 8.22 -11.76
CA PRO A 514 -40.39 6.78 -12.02
C PRO A 514 -39.02 6.34 -12.54
N VAL A 515 -38.56 5.16 -12.14
CA VAL A 515 -37.34 4.55 -12.68
C VAL A 515 -37.53 3.05 -12.89
N ASP A 516 -37.03 2.51 -14.00
CA ASP A 516 -37.04 1.07 -14.23
C ASP A 516 -35.91 0.39 -13.44
N ASN A 517 -36.28 -0.43 -12.46
CA ASN A 517 -35.36 -1.26 -11.68
C ASN A 517 -35.53 -2.76 -11.94
N SER A 518 -36.22 -3.16 -13.02
CA SER A 518 -36.56 -4.55 -13.33
C SER A 518 -35.32 -5.45 -13.44
N TYR A 519 -34.22 -4.92 -14.00
CA TYR A 519 -32.95 -5.64 -14.06
C TYR A 519 -32.48 -6.11 -12.68
N PHE A 520 -32.44 -5.20 -11.70
CA PHE A 520 -31.97 -5.53 -10.35
C PHE A 520 -32.95 -6.47 -9.63
N LEU A 521 -34.25 -6.27 -9.77
CA LEU A 521 -35.28 -7.14 -9.17
C LEU A 521 -35.17 -8.57 -9.69
N ASN A 522 -34.99 -8.75 -11.00
CA ASN A 522 -34.79 -10.07 -11.61
C ASN A 522 -33.56 -10.76 -11.03
N LEU A 523 -32.45 -10.04 -10.87
CA LEU A 523 -31.24 -10.58 -10.25
C LEU A 523 -31.45 -10.99 -8.80
N VAL A 524 -32.21 -10.23 -8.02
CA VAL A 524 -32.55 -10.58 -6.63
C VAL A 524 -33.36 -11.88 -6.60
N GLU A 525 -34.39 -12.01 -7.43
CA GLU A 525 -35.20 -13.24 -7.47
C GLU A 525 -34.39 -14.47 -7.93
N GLU A 526 -33.52 -14.31 -8.94
CA GLU A 526 -32.58 -15.35 -9.39
C GLU A 526 -31.59 -15.76 -8.30
N SER A 527 -31.24 -14.84 -7.38
CA SER A 527 -30.24 -15.07 -6.34
C SER A 527 -30.79 -15.78 -5.10
N LYS A 528 -32.09 -15.59 -4.78
CA LYS A 528 -32.72 -16.14 -3.56
C LYS A 528 -32.54 -17.66 -3.37
N PRO A 529 -32.63 -18.52 -4.40
CA PRO A 529 -32.44 -19.96 -4.24
C PRO A 529 -31.03 -20.36 -3.75
N TYR A 530 -30.04 -19.49 -3.94
CA TYR A 530 -28.64 -19.71 -3.57
C TYR A 530 -28.22 -18.93 -2.32
N ALA A 531 -29.16 -18.24 -1.67
CA ALA A 531 -28.86 -17.34 -0.57
C ALA A 531 -28.45 -18.11 0.70
N TRP A 532 -27.33 -17.70 1.28
CA TRP A 532 -26.90 -18.17 2.59
C TRP A 532 -27.81 -17.65 3.68
N LYS A 533 -27.88 -18.39 4.79
CA LYS A 533 -28.81 -18.09 5.88
C LYS A 533 -28.52 -16.72 6.50
N GLY A 534 -27.25 -16.41 6.79
CA GLY A 534 -26.86 -15.13 7.35
C GLY A 534 -27.10 -13.96 6.39
N VAL A 535 -26.69 -14.11 5.13
CA VAL A 535 -26.95 -13.11 4.07
C VAL A 535 -28.44 -12.85 3.88
N MET A 536 -29.27 -13.89 3.80
CA MET A 536 -30.71 -13.73 3.61
C MET A 536 -31.39 -13.11 4.84
N ASN A 537 -30.95 -13.46 6.05
CA ASN A 537 -31.45 -12.83 7.28
C ASN A 537 -31.13 -11.33 7.31
N LEU A 538 -29.91 -10.94 6.94
CA LEU A 538 -29.50 -9.55 6.81
C LEU A 538 -30.34 -8.82 5.75
N TYR A 539 -30.49 -9.42 4.56
CA TYR A 539 -31.31 -8.88 3.48
C TYR A 539 -32.75 -8.63 3.91
N ASN A 540 -33.37 -9.61 4.56
CA ASN A 540 -34.74 -9.49 5.08
C ASN A 540 -34.84 -8.42 6.16
N ALA A 541 -33.88 -8.32 7.08
CA ALA A 541 -33.89 -7.29 8.11
C ALA A 541 -33.82 -5.87 7.50
N VAL A 542 -32.89 -5.65 6.56
CA VAL A 542 -32.70 -4.37 5.87
C VAL A 542 -33.93 -4.01 5.04
N THR A 543 -34.44 -4.92 4.22
CA THR A 543 -35.61 -4.66 3.37
C THR A 543 -36.88 -4.45 4.18
N ASN A 544 -37.09 -5.21 5.27
CA ASN A 544 -38.21 -4.97 6.18
C ASN A 544 -38.15 -3.57 6.81
N PHE A 545 -36.96 -3.11 7.20
CA PHE A 545 -36.79 -1.74 7.70
C PHE A 545 -37.12 -0.70 6.62
N ILE A 546 -36.60 -0.84 5.40
CA ILE A 546 -36.93 0.07 4.29
C ILE A 546 -38.45 0.11 4.06
N LYS A 547 -39.10 -1.06 4.04
CA LYS A 547 -40.55 -1.19 3.89
C LYS A 547 -41.31 -0.46 5.00
N GLN A 548 -40.91 -0.65 6.26
CA GLN A 548 -41.56 0.02 7.38
C GLN A 548 -41.33 1.53 7.36
N SER A 549 -40.16 1.98 6.91
CA SER A 549 -39.75 3.39 6.93
C SER A 549 -40.74 4.30 6.21
N TYR A 550 -41.38 3.85 5.12
CA TYR A 550 -42.26 4.66 4.27
C TYR A 550 -43.26 5.50 5.07
N ASN A 551 -43.91 4.87 6.04
CA ASN A 551 -44.99 5.50 6.79
C ASN A 551 -44.51 6.31 8.00
N TYR A 552 -43.19 6.43 8.19
CA TYR A 552 -42.57 7.23 9.26
C TYR A 552 -41.70 8.37 8.72
N ARG A 553 -41.51 8.49 7.40
CA ARG A 553 -40.59 9.50 6.83
C ARG A 553 -41.04 10.94 7.05
N HIS A 554 -42.35 11.18 7.12
CA HIS A 554 -42.91 12.48 7.48
C HIS A 554 -42.50 12.96 8.88
N THR A 555 -42.20 12.04 9.82
CA THR A 555 -41.85 12.40 11.22
C THR A 555 -40.51 13.13 11.33
N MET A 556 -39.69 13.05 10.29
CA MET A 556 -38.37 13.68 10.18
C MET A 556 -38.33 14.72 9.05
N ASP A 557 -39.49 15.21 8.61
CA ASP A 557 -39.64 16.17 7.51
C ASP A 557 -38.84 15.78 6.25
N TYR A 558 -38.76 14.48 5.98
CA TYR A 558 -38.08 13.92 4.82
C TYR A 558 -36.59 14.30 4.71
N GLU A 559 -35.91 14.50 5.85
CA GLU A 559 -34.48 14.79 5.94
C GLU A 559 -33.65 13.85 5.04
N GLY A 560 -32.59 14.37 4.42
CA GLY A 560 -31.71 13.58 3.56
C GLY A 560 -32.34 13.12 2.24
N SER A 561 -33.37 13.83 1.77
CA SER A 561 -34.16 13.49 0.59
C SER A 561 -34.90 12.15 0.73
N THR A 562 -35.33 11.80 1.94
CA THR A 562 -36.06 10.55 2.22
C THR A 562 -37.50 10.56 1.70
N VAL A 563 -37.97 11.69 1.15
CA VAL A 563 -39.19 11.73 0.31
C VAL A 563 -39.09 10.87 -0.94
N ALA A 564 -37.86 10.60 -1.41
CA ALA A 564 -37.61 9.73 -2.55
C ALA A 564 -38.21 8.35 -2.31
N TRP A 565 -39.07 7.87 -3.21
CA TRP A 565 -39.70 6.55 -3.06
C TRP A 565 -38.64 5.44 -2.95
N ASN A 566 -37.60 5.51 -3.77
CA ASN A 566 -36.44 4.64 -3.77
C ASN A 566 -35.29 5.16 -2.88
N ALA A 567 -35.61 5.74 -1.70
CA ALA A 567 -34.60 6.09 -0.71
C ALA A 567 -33.89 4.83 -0.18
N GLY A 568 -32.58 4.76 -0.38
CA GLY A 568 -31.80 3.56 -0.05
C GLY A 568 -31.56 3.38 1.45
N PHE A 569 -31.12 2.17 1.83
CA PHE A 569 -30.81 1.86 3.23
C PHE A 569 -29.79 2.84 3.85
N HIS A 570 -28.77 3.23 3.08
CA HIS A 570 -27.76 4.18 3.53
C HIS A 570 -28.34 5.55 3.87
N GLN A 571 -29.35 6.03 3.13
CA GLN A 571 -30.04 7.28 3.43
C GLN A 571 -30.87 7.14 4.71
N LEU A 572 -31.69 6.09 4.79
CA LEU A 572 -32.64 5.91 5.88
C LEU A 572 -31.95 5.70 7.23
N LYS A 573 -30.85 4.94 7.27
CA LYS A 573 -30.13 4.67 8.53
C LYS A 573 -29.39 5.87 9.13
N GLN A 574 -29.33 7.00 8.40
CA GLN A 574 -28.73 8.24 8.88
C GLN A 574 -29.73 9.18 9.55
N THR A 575 -30.98 8.76 9.64
CA THR A 575 -32.07 9.58 10.16
C THR A 575 -32.55 9.08 11.51
N ALA A 576 -33.37 9.87 12.19
CA ALA A 576 -33.88 9.57 13.52
C ALA A 576 -34.79 8.31 13.59
N ILE A 577 -35.28 7.79 12.47
CA ILE A 577 -36.06 6.53 12.47
C ILE A 577 -35.19 5.29 12.69
N TRP A 578 -33.86 5.41 12.56
CA TRP A 578 -32.91 4.33 12.83
C TRP A 578 -32.42 4.43 14.27
N THR A 579 -32.83 3.48 15.10
CA THR A 579 -32.52 3.48 16.54
C THR A 579 -31.23 2.72 16.84
N ASP A 580 -30.64 2.95 18.01
CA ASP A 580 -29.47 2.21 18.48
C ASP A 580 -29.73 0.70 18.56
N GLU A 581 -30.94 0.28 18.97
CA GLU A 581 -31.36 -1.13 18.99
C GLU A 581 -31.36 -1.75 17.58
N MET A 582 -31.83 -0.99 16.58
CA MET A 582 -31.78 -1.44 15.18
C MET A 582 -30.34 -1.52 14.67
N GLU A 583 -29.48 -0.58 15.04
CA GLU A 583 -28.06 -0.60 14.70
C GLU A 583 -27.35 -1.82 15.31
N GLU A 584 -27.61 -2.15 16.58
CA GLU A 584 -27.07 -3.34 17.25
C GLU A 584 -27.50 -4.62 16.54
N ALA A 585 -28.81 -4.77 16.26
CA ALA A 585 -29.35 -5.92 15.55
C ALA A 585 -28.77 -6.04 14.12
N TYR A 586 -28.64 -4.92 13.41
CA TYR A 586 -28.01 -4.87 12.09
C TYR A 586 -26.54 -5.27 12.13
N VAL A 587 -25.76 -4.78 13.11
CA VAL A 587 -24.35 -5.13 13.27
C VAL A 587 -24.17 -6.63 13.50
N GLN A 588 -25.02 -7.24 14.32
CA GLN A 588 -24.99 -8.68 14.56
C GLN A 588 -25.28 -9.46 13.27
N ALA A 589 -26.36 -9.12 12.56
CA ALA A 589 -26.71 -9.76 11.29
C ALA A 589 -25.63 -9.57 10.22
N LEU A 590 -25.06 -8.37 10.15
CA LEU A 590 -23.96 -8.03 9.24
C LEU A 590 -22.70 -8.84 9.56
N SER A 591 -22.38 -9.06 10.84
CA SER A 591 -21.23 -9.87 11.23
C SER A 591 -21.37 -11.30 10.76
N ILE A 592 -22.54 -11.91 10.95
CA ILE A 592 -22.81 -13.29 10.51
C ILE A 592 -22.65 -13.40 8.99
N ALA A 593 -23.28 -12.50 8.22
CA ALA A 593 -23.15 -12.49 6.77
C ALA A 593 -21.68 -12.33 6.33
N ARG A 594 -20.92 -11.45 7.00
CA ARG A 594 -19.49 -11.25 6.72
C ARG A 594 -18.65 -12.49 6.99
N ASP A 595 -18.97 -13.24 8.03
CA ASP A 595 -18.26 -14.47 8.36
C ASP A 595 -18.57 -15.56 7.33
N GLU A 596 -19.82 -15.68 6.85
CA GLU A 596 -20.18 -16.58 5.75
C GLU A 596 -19.40 -16.27 4.45
N PHE A 597 -19.25 -14.98 4.10
CA PHE A 597 -18.40 -14.56 2.97
C PHE A 597 -16.93 -14.93 3.19
N ARG A 598 -16.36 -14.66 4.37
CA ARG A 598 -14.95 -14.97 4.68
C ARG A 598 -14.64 -16.46 4.61
N GLU A 599 -15.57 -17.31 5.03
CA GLU A 599 -15.41 -18.77 4.92
C GLU A 599 -15.31 -19.25 3.47
N ARG A 600 -15.94 -18.54 2.53
CA ARG A 600 -16.11 -18.94 1.11
C ARG A 600 -15.29 -18.12 0.13
N VAL A 601 -14.51 -17.15 0.62
CA VAL A 601 -13.75 -16.22 -0.23
C VAL A 601 -12.57 -16.88 -0.93
N LYS A 602 -11.98 -17.91 -0.31
CA LYS A 602 -10.69 -18.51 -0.67
C LYS A 602 -10.70 -19.24 -2.03
N THR A 603 -11.85 -19.40 -2.68
CA THR A 603 -12.02 -20.19 -3.89
C THR A 603 -12.03 -19.36 -5.18
N HIS A 604 -12.08 -18.02 -5.12
CA HIS A 604 -12.41 -17.20 -6.30
C HIS A 604 -11.44 -16.07 -6.58
N TYR A 605 -11.03 -15.34 -5.56
CA TYR A 605 -10.00 -14.32 -5.68
C TYR A 605 -8.73 -15.02 -5.21
N ILE A 606 -7.72 -15.18 -6.07
CA ILE A 606 -6.40 -15.61 -5.59
C ILE A 606 -5.99 -14.52 -4.61
N VAL A 607 -6.21 -14.79 -3.32
CA VAL A 607 -5.36 -14.26 -2.27
C VAL A 607 -4.12 -15.08 -2.43
#